data_AF-A0A6V7HFL8-F1
#
_entry.id   AF-A0A6V7HFL8-F1
#
_cell.length_a   1.000
_cell.length_b   1.000
_cell.length_c   1.000
_cell.angle_alpha   90.00
_cell.angle_beta   90.00
_cell.angle_gamma   90.00
#
_symmetry.space_group_name_H-M   'P 1'
#
loop_
_entity.id
_entity.type
_entity.pdbx_description
1 polymer ?
#
loop_
_entity_poly.entity_id
_entity_poly.type
_entity_poly.pdbx_seq_one_letter_code
_entity_poly.pdbx_strand_id
1 'polypeptide(L)' 'KCDMSDEMKQEAMELCVTAAEKYADNYESVSRMIKETMDKKFGASWHTVVGEGYGFEITYQLKHL' A
#
# COMPACT_ATOMS: atom_id res chain seq x y z
N LYS A 1 -0.40 4.11 14.44
CA LYS A 1 -0.82 2.76 14.91
C LYS A 1 -1.32 2.03 13.66
N CYS A 2 -0.83 0.82 13.37
CA CYS A 2 -1.15 0.06 12.16
C CYS A 2 -1.78 -1.27 12.59
N ASP A 3 -2.85 -1.70 11.92
CA ASP A 3 -3.54 -2.98 12.19
C ASP A 3 -2.88 -4.16 11.46
N MET A 4 -1.79 -3.92 10.72
CA MET A 4 -1.00 -4.97 10.08
C MET A 4 -0.12 -5.69 11.10
N SER A 5 0.12 -6.99 10.89
CA SER A 5 1.16 -7.72 11.62
C SER A 5 2.54 -7.15 11.31
N ASP A 6 3.51 -7.35 12.20
CA ASP A 6 4.86 -6.79 12.04
C ASP A 6 5.55 -7.25 10.75
N GLU A 7 5.41 -8.52 10.37
CA GLU A 7 5.94 -9.06 9.10
C GLU A 7 5.33 -8.35 7.88
N MET A 8 4.02 -8.19 7.87
CA MET A 8 3.29 -7.57 6.78
C MET A 8 3.61 -6.08 6.66
N LYS A 9 3.74 -5.40 7.80
CA LYS A 9 4.15 -3.99 7.84
C LYS A 9 5.55 -3.81 7.28
N GLN A 10 6.50 -4.64 7.68
CA GLN A 10 7.88 -4.53 7.21
C GLN A 10 7.95 -4.72 5.70
N GLU A 11 7.28 -5.75 5.19
CA GLU A 11 7.25 -6.02 3.76
C GLU A 11 6.57 -4.88 2.96
N ALA A 12 5.50 -4.30 3.50
CA ALA A 12 4.85 -3.14 2.90
C ALA A 12 5.77 -1.93 2.81
N MET A 13 6.58 -1.68 3.84
CA MET A 13 7.54 -0.57 3.83
C MET A 13 8.63 -0.79 2.78
N GLU A 14 9.21 -1.98 2.71
CA GLU A 14 10.24 -2.31 1.72
C GLU A 14 9.71 -2.20 0.29
N LEU A 15 8.48 -2.66 0.06
CA LEU A 15 7.81 -2.55 -1.23
C LEU A 15 7.57 -1.10 -1.62
N CYS A 16 7.12 -0.25 -0.70
CA CYS A 16 6.90 1.17 -0.95
C CYS A 16 8.20 1.89 -1.34
N VAL A 17 9.30 1.61 -0.63
CA VAL A 17 10.62 2.19 -0.95
C VAL A 17 11.07 1.74 -2.33
N THR A 18 11.02 0.44 -2.60
CA THR A 18 11.43 -0.13 -3.90
C THR A 18 10.62 0.46 -5.06
N ALA A 19 9.30 0.59 -4.88
CA ALA A 19 8.43 1.13 -5.92
C ALA A 19 8.68 2.62 -6.14
N ALA A 20 8.90 3.40 -5.08
CA ALA A 20 9.22 4.82 -5.16
C ALA A 20 10.58 5.08 -5.85
N GLU A 21 11.61 4.28 -5.56
CA GLU A 21 12.91 4.39 -6.22
C GLU A 21 12.83 3.99 -7.71
N LYS A 22 12.04 2.96 -8.03
CA LYS A 22 11.91 2.44 -9.39
C LYS A 22 11.08 3.35 -10.32
N TYR A 23 10.11 4.08 -9.77
CA TYR A 23 9.19 4.94 -10.52
C TYR A 23 9.09 6.34 -9.90
N ALA A 24 10.24 6.98 -9.66
CA ALA A 24 10.36 8.25 -8.93
C ALA A 24 9.41 9.36 -9.41
N ASP A 25 9.18 9.47 -10.73
CA ASP A 25 8.31 10.49 -11.34
C ASP A 25 6.95 9.94 -11.80
N ASN A 26 6.63 8.68 -11.50
CA ASN A 26 5.41 8.04 -11.98
C ASN A 26 4.61 7.37 -10.84
N TYR A 27 3.86 8.21 -10.13
CA TYR A 27 3.00 7.79 -9.01
C TYR A 27 1.97 6.72 -9.40
N GLU A 28 1.47 6.73 -10.64
CA GLU A 28 0.55 5.69 -11.13
C GLU A 28 1.25 4.31 -11.11
N SER A 29 2.47 4.24 -11.65
CA SER A 29 3.25 2.99 -11.68
C SER A 29 3.65 2.53 -10.28
N VAL A 30 3.99 3.45 -9.38
CA VAL A 30 4.24 3.14 -7.96
C VAL A 30 2.99 2.50 -7.34
N SER A 31 1.82 3.16 -7.48
CA SER A 31 0.56 2.70 -6.88
C SER A 31 0.14 1.32 -7.41
N ARG A 32 0.31 1.10 -8.72
CA ARG A 32 -0.01 -0.16 -9.38
C ARG A 32 0.89 -1.30 -8.90
N MET A 33 2.20 -1.06 -8.82
CA MET A 33 3.15 -2.06 -8.32
C MET A 33 2.84 -2.48 -6.89
N ILE A 34 2.57 -1.51 -6.01
CA ILE A 34 2.25 -1.79 -4.61
C ILE A 34 0.96 -2.59 -4.51
N LYS A 35 -0.10 -2.15 -5.21
CA LYS A 35 -1.40 -2.84 -5.22
C LYS A 35 -1.29 -4.27 -5.74
N GLU A 36 -0.70 -4.47 -6.92
CA GLU A 36 -0.61 -5.80 -7.55
C GLU A 36 0.19 -6.79 -6.69
N THR A 37 1.26 -6.32 -6.04
CA THR A 37 2.09 -7.16 -5.17
C THR A 37 1.35 -7.51 -3.88
N MET A 38 0.66 -6.55 -3.29
CA MET A 38 -0.11 -6.75 -2.05
C MET A 38 -1.33 -7.64 -2.27
N ASP A 39 -2.10 -7.40 -3.34
CA ASP A 39 -3.22 -8.25 -3.75
C ASP A 39 -2.78 -9.71 -3.94
N LYS A 40 -1.60 -9.92 -4.54
CA LYS A 40 -1.06 -11.26 -4.77
C LYS A 40 -0.61 -11.98 -3.51
N LYS A 41 -0.05 -11.26 -2.52
CA LYS A 41 0.49 -11.88 -1.29
C LYS A 41 -0.50 -11.98 -0.15
N PHE A 42 -1.32 -10.96 0.06
CA PHE A 42 -2.15 -10.83 1.27
C PHE A 42 -3.65 -10.92 1.00
N GLY A 43 -4.05 -11.20 -0.25
CA GLY A 43 -5.45 -11.38 -0.65
C GLY A 43 -6.04 -10.16 -1.32
N ALA A 44 -7.08 -10.37 -2.12
CA ALA A 44 -7.63 -9.37 -3.04
C ALA A 44 -8.38 -8.23 -2.32
N SER A 45 -8.28 -7.03 -2.92
CA SER A 45 -8.93 -5.75 -2.58
C SER A 45 -8.05 -4.75 -1.81
N TRP A 46 -6.77 -4.71 -2.13
CA TRP A 46 -5.88 -3.64 -1.68
C TRP A 46 -6.18 -2.32 -2.37
N HIS A 47 -6.11 -1.26 -1.58
CA HIS A 47 -6.24 0.13 -2.03
C HIS A 47 -4.94 0.85 -1.70
N THR A 48 -4.40 1.57 -2.67
CA THR A 48 -3.12 2.28 -2.55
C THR A 48 -3.28 3.70 -3.07
N VAL A 49 -2.72 4.67 -2.35
CA VAL A 49 -2.74 6.10 -2.69
C VAL A 49 -1.30 6.60 -2.59
N VAL A 50 -0.78 7.29 -3.62
CA VAL A 50 0.66 7.66 -3.72
C VAL A 50 0.86 9.06 -4.25
N GLY A 51 1.79 9.80 -3.63
CA GLY A 51 2.46 11.04 -4.07
C GLY A 51 2.44 12.18 -3.03
N GLU A 52 2.46 13.45 -3.44
CA GLU A 52 3.04 14.53 -2.61
C GLU A 52 2.06 15.31 -1.72
N GLY A 53 0.75 15.23 -1.94
CA GLY A 53 -0.24 15.96 -1.13
C GLY A 53 -1.68 15.49 -1.33
N TYR A 54 -2.30 14.94 -0.29
CA TYR A 54 -3.66 14.38 -0.33
C TYR A 54 -4.49 14.72 0.90
N GLY A 55 -5.79 14.89 0.69
CA GLY A 55 -6.83 14.68 1.70
C GLY A 55 -7.68 13.49 1.27
N PHE A 56 -7.79 12.47 2.12
CA PHE A 56 -8.63 11.30 1.84
C PHE A 56 -9.51 11.00 3.06
N GLU A 57 -10.77 10.64 2.80
CA GLU A 57 -11.67 10.06 3.79
C GLU A 57 -11.89 8.60 3.39
N ILE A 58 -11.37 7.67 4.20
CA ILE A 58 -11.49 6.23 3.95
C ILE A 58 -12.20 5.61 5.15
N THR A 59 -13.38 5.04 4.91
CA THR A 59 -14.06 4.13 5.84
C THR A 59 -13.61 2.70 5.56
N TYR A 60 -12.91 2.06 6.50
CA TYR A 60 -12.58 0.64 6.43
C TYR A 60 -13.34 -0.15 7.49
N GLN A 61 -13.78 -1.36 7.14
CA GLN A 61 -14.43 -2.26 8.10
C GLN A 61 -13.37 -2.92 8.97
N LEU A 62 -13.37 -2.61 10.27
CA LEU A 62 -12.64 -3.39 11.26
C LEU A 62 -13.32 -4.76 11.39
N LYS A 63 -12.53 -5.84 11.34
CA LYS A 63 -13.02 -7.21 11.54
C LYS A 63 -13.90 -7.23 12.80
N HIS A 64 -15.18 -7.59 12.63
CA HIS A 64 -16.06 -7.90 13.75
C HIS A 64 -15.46 -9.09 14.51
N LEU A 65 -15.33 -8.96 15.83
CA LEU A 65 -15.05 -10.06 16.75
C LEU A 65 -16.21 -11.06 16.75
#